data_AF-A0A559NLS4-F1
#
_entry.id   AF-A0A559NLS4-F1
#
_cell.length_a   1.000
_cell.length_b   1.000
_cell.length_c   1.000
_cell.angle_alpha   90.00
_cell.angle_beta   90.00
_cell.angle_gamma   90.00
#
_symmetry.space_group_name_H-M   'P 1'
#
loop_
_entity.id
_entity.type
_entity.pdbx_description
1 polymer ?
#
loop_
_entity_poly.entity_id
_entity_poly.type
_entity_poly.pdbx_seq_one_letter_code
_entity_poly.pdbx_strand_id
1 'polypeptide(L)'
;MKKAVILLIMLMTLTSYSQSLSVTEYKNSKVLNTNFTVPLVRFNFIDDTADELAKGNVTFFSSVGAGISYNLGRLYQTTDGNSKITDNEFNNIIGVQAGFLFSAKTGTTPTNIFALTAGINILDFHVGYGYELGTIEENQKRGFLTISYSIPVSKLTKAGLYIINKGEEVQADEKSTF
;
A
#
# COMPACT_ATOMS: atom_id res chain seq x y z
N MET A 1 58.95 10.48 -20.87
CA MET A 1 58.01 10.36 -19.73
C MET A 1 56.54 10.69 -20.04
N LYS A 2 56.19 11.51 -21.03
CA LYS A 2 54.78 11.88 -21.32
C LYS A 2 53.88 10.77 -21.94
N LYS A 3 54.45 9.72 -22.56
CA LYS A 3 53.67 8.66 -23.22
C LYS A 3 53.08 7.61 -22.26
N ALA A 4 53.68 7.40 -21.08
CA ALA A 4 53.21 6.41 -20.12
C ALA A 4 51.95 6.86 -19.35
N VAL A 5 51.76 8.17 -19.16
CA VAL A 5 50.62 8.74 -18.41
C VAL A 5 49.32 8.67 -19.23
N ILE A 6 49.41 8.77 -20.56
CA ILE A 6 48.24 8.70 -21.46
C ILE A 6 47.66 7.28 -21.53
N LEU A 7 48.52 6.25 -21.46
CA LEU A 7 48.08 4.85 -21.49
C LEU A 7 47.35 4.43 -20.21
N LEU A 8 47.71 5.00 -19.05
CA LEU A 8 47.07 4.73 -17.76
C LEU A 8 45.67 5.36 -17.65
N ILE A 9 45.47 6.55 -18.24
CA ILE A 9 44.17 7.24 -18.26
C ILE A 9 43.20 6.52 -19.23
N MET A 10 43.71 5.97 -20.34
CA MET A 10 42.89 5.23 -21.32
C MET A 10 42.49 3.83 -20.84
N LEU A 11 43.20 3.24 -19.87
CA LEU A 11 42.87 1.94 -19.28
C LEU A 11 41.77 2.03 -18.19
N MET A 12 41.46 3.23 -17.69
CA MET A 12 40.41 3.43 -16.67
C MET A 12 39.00 3.64 -17.26
N THR A 13 38.84 3.75 -18.58
CA THR A 13 37.56 4.11 -19.21
C THR A 13 36.75 2.96 -19.80
N LEU A 14 37.10 1.68 -19.61
CA LEU A 14 36.51 0.60 -20.43
C LEU A 14 36.04 -0.67 -19.70
N THR A 15 35.54 -0.56 -18.47
CA THR A 15 34.70 -1.63 -17.92
C THR A 15 33.51 -1.06 -17.16
N SER A 16 32.61 -0.37 -17.87
CA SER A 16 31.22 -0.25 -17.42
C SER A 16 30.57 -1.62 -17.59
N TYR A 17 30.70 -2.48 -16.57
CA TYR A 17 29.97 -3.74 -16.52
C TYR A 17 28.48 -3.39 -16.40
N SER A 18 27.76 -3.40 -17.52
CA SER A 18 26.30 -3.34 -17.50
C SER A 18 25.82 -4.61 -16.82
N GLN A 19 25.46 -4.53 -15.53
CA GLN A 19 24.86 -5.66 -14.85
C GLN A 19 23.52 -5.95 -15.52
N SER A 20 23.39 -7.14 -16.10
CA SER A 20 22.11 -7.60 -16.66
C SER A 20 21.14 -7.76 -15.50
N LEU A 21 20.04 -7.01 -15.53
CA LEU A 21 18.91 -7.21 -14.63
C LEU A 21 17.91 -8.14 -15.30
N SER A 22 17.40 -9.11 -14.56
CA SER A 22 16.30 -9.97 -14.99
C SER A 22 15.08 -9.73 -14.11
N VAL A 23 13.88 -9.72 -14.69
CA VAL A 23 12.63 -9.59 -13.95
C VAL A 23 11.82 -10.86 -14.13
N THR A 24 11.48 -11.50 -13.01
CA THR A 24 10.63 -12.69 -12.96
C THR A 24 9.26 -12.35 -12.37
N GLU A 25 8.18 -12.70 -13.06
CA GLU A 25 6.81 -12.55 -12.57
C GLU A 25 6.35 -13.83 -11.85
N TYR A 26 5.72 -13.68 -10.68
CA TYR A 26 5.05 -14.74 -9.95
C TYR A 26 3.56 -14.40 -9.78
N LYS A 27 2.67 -15.20 -10.39
CA LYS A 27 1.21 -15.06 -10.27
C LYS A 27 0.71 -15.73 -8.99
N ASN A 28 -0.45 -15.27 -8.48
CA ASN A 28 -1.09 -15.82 -7.27
C ASN A 28 -0.20 -15.78 -6.02
N SER A 29 0.70 -14.80 -5.94
CA SER A 29 1.60 -14.62 -4.80
C SER A 29 0.82 -14.10 -3.58
N LYS A 30 1.12 -14.65 -2.40
CA LYS A 30 0.50 -14.29 -1.13
C LYS A 30 1.47 -13.49 -0.29
N VAL A 31 1.03 -12.32 0.16
CA VAL A 31 1.89 -11.33 0.79
C VAL A 31 1.20 -10.71 2.00
N LEU A 32 1.95 -10.49 3.06
CA LEU A 32 1.57 -9.62 4.17
C LEU A 32 2.22 -8.24 3.97
N ASN A 33 1.40 -7.19 3.97
CA ASN A 33 1.85 -5.80 3.81
C ASN A 33 1.35 -4.92 4.95
N THR A 34 2.20 -3.98 5.37
CA THR A 34 1.75 -2.79 6.08
C THR A 34 1.31 -1.73 5.08
N ASN A 35 0.23 -1.03 5.38
CA ASN A 35 -0.31 0.03 4.54
C ASN A 35 -0.49 1.32 5.32
N PHE A 36 -0.31 2.41 4.60
CA PHE A 36 -0.85 3.71 4.96
C PHE A 36 -2.24 3.85 4.34
N THR A 37 -3.24 4.17 5.14
CA THR A 37 -4.64 4.23 4.71
C THR A 37 -5.10 5.67 4.67
N VAL A 38 -5.63 6.12 3.54
CA VAL A 38 -6.25 7.45 3.39
C VAL A 38 -7.72 7.27 3.01
N PRO A 39 -8.65 7.45 3.95
CA PRO A 39 -10.08 7.43 3.67
C PRO A 39 -10.47 8.51 2.66
N LEU A 40 -10.98 8.07 1.51
CA LEU A 40 -11.49 8.96 0.47
C LEU A 40 -12.90 9.40 0.82
N VAL A 41 -13.73 8.43 1.20
CA VAL A 41 -15.15 8.61 1.54
C VAL A 41 -15.46 7.78 2.76
N ARG A 42 -16.10 8.41 3.75
CA ARG A 42 -16.59 7.76 4.96
C ARG A 42 -18.07 8.08 5.14
N PHE A 43 -18.89 7.06 5.37
CA PHE A 43 -20.31 7.19 5.68
C PHE A 43 -20.56 6.88 7.15
N ASN A 44 -20.99 7.89 7.90
CA ASN A 44 -21.35 7.81 9.31
C ASN A 44 -22.84 7.59 9.46
N PHE A 45 -23.25 6.55 10.16
CA PHE A 45 -24.66 6.34 10.46
C PHE A 45 -25.11 7.31 11.56
N ILE A 46 -26.31 7.87 11.42
CA ILE A 46 -26.96 8.70 12.44
C ILE A 46 -27.91 7.80 13.27
N ASP A 47 -28.15 8.14 14.52
CA ASP A 47 -29.15 7.50 15.37
C ASP A 47 -30.57 7.90 14.96
N ASP A 48 -31.47 6.92 14.96
CA ASP A 48 -32.85 7.04 14.45
C ASP A 48 -33.72 8.07 15.23
N THR A 49 -33.17 8.66 16.30
CA THR A 49 -33.82 9.67 17.14
C THR A 49 -33.60 11.11 16.68
N ALA A 50 -32.78 11.36 15.65
CA ALA A 50 -32.30 12.71 15.32
C ALA A 50 -32.96 13.38 14.10
N ASP A 51 -33.41 12.61 13.10
CA ASP A 51 -34.11 13.11 11.92
C ASP A 51 -34.74 11.95 11.13
N GLU A 52 -36.05 11.99 10.81
CA GLU A 52 -36.74 10.86 10.15
C GLU A 52 -36.28 10.60 8.70
N LEU A 53 -35.53 11.54 8.09
CA LEU A 53 -35.14 11.48 6.68
C LEU A 53 -33.64 11.22 6.45
N ALA A 54 -32.77 11.53 7.41
CA ALA A 54 -31.32 11.44 7.25
C ALA A 54 -30.75 10.13 7.80
N LYS A 55 -30.24 9.26 6.92
CA LYS A 55 -29.64 7.95 7.32
C LYS A 55 -28.18 8.04 7.75
N GLY A 56 -27.51 9.16 7.47
CA GLY A 56 -26.10 9.32 7.75
C GLY A 56 -25.46 10.55 7.11
N ASN A 57 -24.19 10.80 7.48
CA ASN A 57 -23.36 11.88 6.97
C ASN A 57 -22.17 11.32 6.19
N VAL A 58 -21.80 12.00 5.10
CA VAL A 58 -20.60 11.68 4.31
C VAL A 58 -19.49 12.64 4.67
N THR A 59 -18.30 12.10 4.98
CA THR A 59 -17.07 12.89 5.15
C THR A 59 -16.01 12.43 4.16
N PHE A 60 -15.17 13.37 3.73
CA PHE A 60 -14.10 13.13 2.76
C PHE A 60 -12.75 13.53 3.37
N PHE A 61 -11.72 12.70 3.18
CA PHE A 61 -10.33 13.02 3.54
C PHE A 61 -10.12 13.55 4.98
N SER A 62 -10.94 13.13 5.93
CA SER A 62 -10.93 13.67 7.29
C SER A 62 -10.03 12.90 8.26
N SER A 63 -9.35 11.85 7.79
CA SER A 63 -8.55 10.98 8.63
C SER A 63 -7.39 10.35 7.86
N VAL A 64 -6.49 9.75 8.63
CA VAL A 64 -5.33 9.01 8.17
C VAL A 64 -5.20 7.75 8.99
N GLY A 65 -4.66 6.68 8.43
CA GLY A 65 -4.55 5.43 9.15
C GLY A 65 -3.34 4.60 8.76
N ALA A 66 -3.21 3.51 9.49
CA ALA A 66 -2.27 2.45 9.17
C ALA A 66 -2.93 1.09 9.39
N GLY A 67 -2.50 0.08 8.66
CA GLY A 67 -3.03 -1.26 8.79
C GLY A 67 -2.09 -2.33 8.30
N ILE A 68 -2.46 -3.57 8.58
CA ILE A 68 -1.83 -4.77 8.07
C ILE A 68 -2.84 -5.45 7.15
N SER A 69 -2.35 -5.94 6.02
CA SER A 69 -3.16 -6.61 5.02
C SER A 69 -2.53 -7.92 4.61
N TYR A 70 -3.40 -8.89 4.32
CA TYR A 70 -3.06 -10.13 3.66
C TYR A 70 -3.62 -10.07 2.24
N ASN A 71 -2.75 -10.13 1.25
CA ASN A 71 -3.08 -9.86 -0.14
C ASN A 71 -2.68 -11.03 -1.04
N LEU A 72 -3.49 -11.25 -2.06
CA LEU A 72 -3.22 -12.10 -3.21
C LEU A 72 -2.98 -11.21 -4.44
N GLY A 73 -1.92 -11.47 -5.18
CA GLY A 73 -1.56 -10.62 -6.30
C GLY A 73 -0.42 -11.16 -7.15
N ARG A 74 0.27 -10.24 -7.83
CA ARG A 74 1.43 -10.51 -8.67
C ARG A 74 2.68 -9.96 -8.01
N LEU A 75 3.73 -10.77 -7.97
CA LEU A 75 5.04 -10.37 -7.45
C LEU A 75 6.02 -10.31 -8.63
N TYR A 76 6.72 -9.19 -8.77
CA TYR A 76 7.81 -9.02 -9.72
C TYR A 76 9.11 -8.97 -8.94
N GLN A 77 9.98 -9.93 -9.20
CA GLN A 77 11.28 -10.03 -8.55
C GLN A 77 12.36 -9.65 -9.55
N THR A 78 13.14 -8.62 -9.22
CA THR A 78 14.30 -8.23 -10.02
C THR A 78 15.56 -8.87 -9.45
N THR A 79 16.35 -9.53 -10.29
CA THR A 79 17.63 -10.15 -9.93
C THR A 79 18.78 -9.56 -10.74
N ASP A 80 19.97 -9.49 -10.14
CA ASP A 80 21.20 -9.12 -10.83
C ASP A 80 21.83 -10.30 -11.58
N GLY A 81 22.92 -10.04 -12.30
CA GLY A 81 23.67 -11.06 -13.05
C GLY A 81 24.32 -12.16 -12.18
N ASN A 82 24.30 -12.02 -10.85
CA ASN A 82 24.72 -13.05 -9.89
C ASN A 82 23.52 -13.77 -9.25
N SER A 83 22.31 -13.61 -9.80
CA SER A 83 21.04 -14.14 -9.27
C SER A 83 20.67 -13.62 -7.88
N LYS A 84 21.24 -12.49 -7.44
CA LYS A 84 20.85 -11.86 -6.18
C LYS A 84 19.61 -11.00 -6.42
N ILE A 85 18.64 -11.12 -5.53
CA ILE A 85 17.41 -10.30 -5.57
C ILE A 85 17.77 -8.86 -5.21
N THR A 86 17.52 -7.94 -6.14
CA THR A 86 17.74 -6.50 -5.97
C THR A 86 16.46 -5.76 -5.62
N ASP A 87 15.30 -6.26 -6.06
CA ASP A 87 14.01 -5.60 -5.84
C ASP A 87 12.86 -6.61 -5.83
N ASN A 88 11.79 -6.27 -5.10
CA ASN A 88 10.54 -7.00 -5.09
C ASN A 88 9.39 -5.99 -5.16
N GLU A 89 8.63 -6.02 -6.24
CA GLU A 89 7.43 -5.22 -6.43
C GLU A 89 6.19 -6.11 -6.37
N PHE A 90 5.16 -5.68 -5.63
CA PHE A 90 3.93 -6.44 -5.49
C PHE A 90 2.71 -5.61 -5.91
N ASN A 91 1.95 -6.16 -6.85
CA ASN A 91 0.69 -5.60 -7.31
C ASN A 91 -0.47 -6.40 -6.72
N ASN A 92 -1.23 -5.74 -5.84
CA ASN A 92 -2.39 -6.33 -5.19
C ASN A 92 -3.53 -6.56 -6.20
N ILE A 93 -4.24 -7.67 -6.06
CA ILE A 93 -5.50 -7.93 -6.78
C ILE A 93 -6.65 -7.92 -5.79
N ILE A 94 -6.55 -8.76 -4.75
CA ILE A 94 -7.58 -8.87 -3.71
C ILE A 94 -6.93 -9.20 -2.37
N GLY A 95 -7.48 -8.71 -1.28
CA GLY A 95 -6.98 -9.02 0.05
C GLY A 95 -7.96 -8.69 1.15
N VAL A 96 -7.51 -8.90 2.38
CA VAL A 96 -8.19 -8.45 3.58
C VAL A 96 -7.26 -7.54 4.37
N GLN A 97 -7.82 -6.52 5.01
CA GLN A 97 -7.05 -5.56 5.78
C GLN A 97 -7.73 -5.27 7.10
N ALA A 98 -6.91 -5.19 8.14
CA ALA A 98 -7.28 -4.67 9.44
C ALA A 98 -6.32 -3.53 9.82
N GLY A 99 -6.84 -2.50 10.47
CA GLY A 99 -6.03 -1.35 10.83
C GLY A 99 -6.78 -0.37 11.70
N PHE A 100 -6.23 0.82 11.80
CA PHE A 100 -6.84 1.91 12.54
C PHE A 100 -6.81 3.20 11.73
N LEU A 101 -7.78 4.06 12.01
CA LEU A 101 -7.84 5.43 11.53
C LEU A 101 -7.71 6.38 12.72
N PHE A 102 -7.04 7.49 12.48
CA PHE A 102 -6.93 8.62 13.38
C PHE A 102 -7.42 9.87 12.68
N SER A 103 -8.26 10.64 13.36
CA SER A 103 -8.71 11.96 12.92
C SER A 103 -8.49 12.95 14.05
N ALA A 104 -7.99 14.13 13.71
CA ALA A 104 -7.87 15.26 14.63
C ALA A 104 -8.66 16.43 14.04
N LYS A 105 -9.68 16.89 14.76
CA LYS A 105 -10.47 18.07 14.40
C LYS A 105 -9.96 19.26 15.20
N THR A 106 -9.39 20.25 14.52
CA THR A 106 -8.97 21.52 15.12
C THR A 106 -10.14 22.51 15.09
N GLY A 107 -10.54 23.05 16.24
CA GLY A 107 -11.69 23.95 16.38
C GLY A 107 -11.89 24.40 17.83
N THR A 108 -13.04 25.00 18.13
CA THR A 108 -13.40 25.47 19.49
C THR A 108 -13.50 24.34 20.51
N THR A 109 -13.83 23.13 20.06
CA THR A 109 -13.78 21.90 20.85
C THR A 109 -12.92 20.89 20.09
N PRO A 110 -11.61 20.81 20.36
CA PRO A 110 -10.73 19.86 19.69
C PRO A 110 -11.14 18.44 20.07
N THR A 111 -11.38 17.60 19.07
CA THR A 111 -11.70 16.19 19.26
C THR A 111 -10.75 15.33 18.45
N ASN A 112 -10.21 14.32 19.12
CA ASN A 112 -9.39 13.28 18.51
C ASN A 112 -10.22 12.00 18.46
N ILE A 113 -10.35 11.43 17.27
CA ILE A 113 -11.11 10.20 17.07
C ILE A 113 -10.15 9.13 16.63
N PHE A 114 -10.20 8.00 17.32
CA PHE A 114 -9.50 6.79 16.93
C PHE A 114 -10.53 5.76 16.49
N ALA A 115 -10.29 5.02 15.42
CA ALA A 115 -11.23 4.00 14.95
C ALA A 115 -10.50 2.73 14.54
N LEU A 116 -11.05 1.58 14.91
CA LEU A 116 -10.62 0.31 14.34
C LEU A 116 -11.34 0.10 13.02
N THR A 117 -10.65 -0.48 12.05
CA THR A 117 -11.21 -0.76 10.72
C THR A 117 -10.83 -2.15 10.26
N ALA A 118 -11.75 -2.80 9.55
CA ALA A 118 -11.51 -4.04 8.86
C ALA A 118 -12.27 -4.05 7.53
N GLY A 119 -11.76 -4.77 6.55
CA GLY A 119 -12.43 -4.85 5.25
C GLY A 119 -11.66 -5.64 4.22
N ILE A 120 -12.07 -5.44 2.98
CA ILE A 120 -11.49 -6.07 1.80
C ILE A 120 -10.68 -5.07 1.01
N ASN A 121 -9.59 -5.54 0.43
CA ASN A 121 -8.80 -4.80 -0.53
C ASN A 121 -9.16 -5.28 -1.94
N ILE A 122 -9.37 -4.36 -2.86
CA ILE A 122 -9.49 -4.62 -4.29
C ILE A 122 -8.49 -3.68 -4.95
N LEU A 123 -7.43 -4.25 -5.54
CA LEU A 123 -6.25 -3.48 -5.95
C LEU A 123 -5.70 -2.67 -4.76
N ASP A 124 -5.41 -1.38 -4.95
CA ASP A 124 -4.95 -0.49 -3.87
C ASP A 124 -6.12 0.20 -3.13
N PHE A 125 -7.38 -0.20 -3.35
CA PHE A 125 -8.54 0.33 -2.64
C PHE A 125 -8.96 -0.58 -1.49
N HIS A 126 -9.29 0.01 -0.34
CA HIS A 126 -9.86 -0.68 0.81
C HIS A 126 -11.31 -0.27 0.99
N VAL A 127 -12.21 -1.25 0.98
CA VAL A 127 -13.62 -1.07 1.33
C VAL A 127 -13.84 -1.76 2.66
N GLY A 128 -14.22 -0.99 3.67
CA GLY A 128 -14.23 -1.48 5.04
C GLY A 128 -15.36 -0.93 5.89
N TYR A 129 -15.53 -1.59 7.02
CA TYR A 129 -16.33 -1.13 8.13
C TYR A 129 -15.40 -0.71 9.27
N GLY A 130 -15.75 0.34 9.96
CA GLY A 130 -15.00 0.83 11.10
C GLY A 130 -15.86 1.10 12.31
N TYR A 131 -15.19 1.18 13.46
CA TYR A 131 -15.80 1.44 14.76
C TYR A 131 -15.00 2.51 15.50
N GLU A 132 -15.65 3.63 15.78
CA GLU A 132 -15.06 4.76 16.50
C GLU A 132 -14.94 4.49 18.02
N LEU A 133 -13.71 4.66 18.50
CA LEU A 133 -13.31 4.63 19.89
C LEU A 133 -13.17 6.06 20.41
N GLY A 134 -13.69 6.30 21.62
CA GLY A 134 -13.71 7.63 22.25
C GLY A 134 -15.05 8.35 22.12
N THR A 135 -14.98 9.68 22.12
CA THR A 135 -16.16 10.57 22.03
C THR A 135 -16.66 10.65 20.59
N ILE A 136 -17.97 10.49 20.42
CA ILE A 136 -18.68 10.64 19.14
C ILE A 136 -19.60 11.85 19.22
N GLU A 137 -19.99 12.40 18.06
CA GLU A 137 -20.96 13.49 18.00
C GLU A 137 -22.33 13.01 18.51
N GLU A 138 -23.10 13.92 19.13
CA GLU A 138 -24.47 13.61 19.55
C GLU A 138 -25.28 13.15 18.33
N ASN A 139 -26.00 12.03 18.47
CA ASN A 139 -26.76 11.36 17.42
C ASN A 139 -25.95 10.65 16.32
N GLN A 140 -24.66 10.38 16.51
CA GLN A 140 -23.90 9.53 15.59
C GLN A 140 -23.74 8.12 16.14
N LYS A 141 -23.94 7.09 15.31
CA LYS A 141 -23.54 5.72 15.65
C LYS A 141 -22.01 5.60 15.55
N ARG A 142 -21.44 4.70 16.37
CA ARG A 142 -19.99 4.42 16.37
C ARG A 142 -19.51 3.69 15.11
N GLY A 143 -20.42 2.98 14.45
CA GLY A 143 -20.14 2.28 13.21
C GLY A 143 -20.06 3.23 12.02
N PHE A 144 -19.20 2.92 11.06
CA PHE A 144 -19.16 3.63 9.79
C PHE A 144 -18.69 2.71 8.65
N LEU A 145 -19.02 3.08 7.42
CA LEU A 145 -18.46 2.48 6.21
C LEU A 145 -17.41 3.42 5.62
N THR A 146 -16.39 2.85 4.98
CA THR A 146 -15.31 3.63 4.37
C THR A 146 -14.84 3.02 3.06
N ILE A 147 -14.50 3.90 2.12
CA ILE A 147 -13.70 3.60 0.94
C ILE A 147 -12.41 4.40 1.08
N SER A 148 -11.28 3.70 1.11
CA SER A 148 -9.96 4.26 1.37
C SER A 148 -8.97 3.85 0.30
N TYR A 149 -7.93 4.65 0.10
CA TYR A 149 -6.76 4.23 -0.64
C TYR A 149 -5.75 3.63 0.33
N SER A 150 -5.36 2.37 0.11
CA SER A 150 -4.39 1.63 0.92
C SER A 150 -3.06 1.59 0.18
N ILE A 151 -2.16 2.48 0.57
CA ILE A 151 -0.82 2.61 -0.01
C ILE A 151 0.10 1.60 0.70
N PRO A 152 0.59 0.56 0.02
CA PRO A 152 1.54 -0.36 0.64
C PRO A 152 2.84 0.38 0.96
N VAL A 153 3.33 0.25 2.19
CA VAL A 153 4.58 0.89 2.63
C VAL A 153 5.78 0.41 1.80
N SER A 154 5.70 -0.79 1.23
CA SER A 154 6.68 -1.36 0.30
C SER A 154 6.86 -0.56 -0.97
N LYS A 155 5.80 0.08 -1.49
CA LYS A 155 5.91 0.96 -2.66
C LYS A 155 6.63 2.29 -2.33
N LEU A 156 6.68 2.67 -1.04
CA LEU A 156 7.31 3.93 -0.59
C LEU A 156 8.75 3.74 -0.12
N THR A 157 9.03 2.65 0.58
CA THR A 157 10.31 2.45 1.29
C THR A 157 11.10 1.25 0.81
N LYS A 158 10.57 0.46 -0.15
CA LYS A 158 11.07 -0.87 -0.53
C LYS A 158 11.14 -1.89 0.63
N ALA A 159 10.51 -1.57 1.76
CA ALA A 159 10.44 -2.40 2.97
C ALA A 159 8.98 -2.60 3.42
N GLY A 160 8.73 -3.51 4.36
CA GLY A 160 7.37 -3.77 4.85
C GLY A 160 6.53 -4.71 3.97
N LEU A 161 7.18 -5.37 3.00
CA LEU A 161 6.66 -6.50 2.23
C LEU A 161 7.15 -7.81 2.87
N TYR A 162 6.23 -8.67 3.32
CA TYR A 162 6.57 -10.03 3.74
C TYR A 162 5.92 -11.05 2.80
N ILE A 163 6.74 -11.75 2.03
CA ILE A 163 6.28 -12.74 1.06
C ILE A 163 6.01 -14.05 1.79
N ILE A 164 4.75 -14.45 1.88
CA ILE A 164 4.34 -15.71 2.53
C ILE A 164 4.52 -16.87 1.55
N ASN A 165 4.08 -16.67 0.31
CA ASN A 165 4.21 -17.65 -0.75
C ASN A 165 4.47 -16.92 -2.06
N LYS A 166 5.59 -17.25 -2.70
CA LYS A 166 5.81 -16.95 -4.11
C LYS A 166 4.93 -17.93 -4.87
N GLY A 167 3.98 -17.41 -5.64
CA GLY A 167 3.09 -18.27 -6.40
C GLY A 167 3.79 -18.86 -7.62
N GLU A 168 3.06 -19.06 -8.71
CA GLU A 168 3.59 -19.70 -9.90
C GLU A 168 4.48 -18.74 -10.68
N GLU A 169 5.72 -19.17 -10.93
CA GLU A 169 6.64 -18.46 -11.82
C GLU A 169 6.10 -18.47 -13.24
N VAL A 170 6.02 -17.30 -13.84
CA VAL A 170 5.64 -17.12 -15.24
C VAL A 170 6.91 -16.75 -15.99
N GLN A 171 7.34 -17.63 -16.88
CA GLN A 171 8.40 -17.26 -17.81
C GLN A 171 7.88 -16.10 -18.66
N ALA A 172 8.60 -14.99 -18.65
CA ALA A 172 8.32 -13.89 -19.55
C ALA A 172 8.52 -14.42 -20.97
N ASP A 173 7.42 -14.51 -21.75
CA ASP A 173 7.54 -14.75 -23.18
C ASP A 173 8.44 -13.66 -23.76
N GLU A 174 9.52 -14.07 -24.44
CA GLU A 174 10.60 -13.23 -24.98
C GLU A 174 10.14 -12.22 -26.07
N LYS A 175 8.82 -11.98 -26.19
CA LYS A 175 8.19 -11.16 -27.23
C LYS A 175 7.21 -10.14 -26.65
N SER A 176 7.72 -9.07 -26.05
CA SER A 176 7.06 -7.77 -26.15
C SER A 176 8.04 -6.63 -25.89
N THR A 177 8.89 -6.39 -26.89
CA THR A 177 9.45 -5.06 -27.11
C THR A 177 8.30 -4.18 -27.61
N PHE A 178 7.90 -3.16 -26.83
CA PHE A 178 7.17 -2.01 -27.33
C PHE A 178 8.17 -0.97 -27.88
#